data_AF-A0A1Y0FV81-F1
#
_entry.id   AF-A0A1Y0FV81-F1
#
_cell.length_a   1.000
_cell.length_b   1.000
_cell.length_c   1.000
_cell.angle_alpha   90.00
_cell.angle_beta   90.00
_cell.angle_gamma   90.00
#
_symmetry.space_group_name_H-M   'P 1'
#
loop_
_entity.id
_entity.type
_entity.pdbx_description
1 polymer ?
#
loop_
_entity_poly.entity_id
_entity_poly.type
_entity_poly.pdbx_seq_one_letter_code
_entity_poly.pdbx_strand_id
1 'polypeptide(L)'
;MEKEQFKKALEERLAKRLEAETFDELTVGGSKMRFDMAMAINGYPFELPEGASEEDYTPLLTDQQYMSGKFDGIIDEVFMKALRNS
;
A
#
# COMPACT_ATOMS: atom_id res chain seq x y z
N MET A 1 14.00 3.56 -7.93
CA MET A 1 13.12 2.38 -8.03
C MET A 1 12.51 2.32 -9.42
N GLU A 2 12.55 1.15 -10.05
CA GLU A 2 11.88 0.89 -11.33
C GLU A 2 10.41 0.49 -11.14
N LYS A 3 9.60 0.69 -12.19
CA LYS A 3 8.14 0.43 -12.17
C LYS A 3 7.80 -1.01 -11.77
N GLU A 4 8.47 -1.98 -12.37
CA GLU A 4 8.24 -3.41 -12.07
C GLU A 4 8.64 -3.78 -10.64
N GLN A 5 9.74 -3.21 -10.14
CA GLN A 5 10.18 -3.41 -8.76
C GLN A 5 9.15 -2.85 -7.76
N PHE A 6 8.63 -1.65 -8.06
CA PHE A 6 7.59 -1.03 -7.26
C PHE A 6 6.30 -1.86 -7.25
N LYS A 7 5.84 -2.30 -8.43
CA LYS A 7 4.63 -3.12 -8.55
C LYS A 7 4.72 -4.38 -7.70
N LYS A 8 5.84 -5.11 -7.84
CA LYS A 8 6.08 -6.33 -7.07
C LYS A 8 6.08 -6.06 -5.56
N ALA A 9 6.80 -5.04 -5.12
CA ALA A 9 6.86 -4.68 -3.70
C ALA A 9 5.48 -4.26 -3.14
N LEU A 10 4.68 -3.55 -3.94
CA LEU A 10 3.32 -3.14 -3.58
C LEU A 10 2.37 -4.35 -3.47
N GLU A 11 2.42 -5.29 -4.41
CA GLU A 11 1.63 -6.52 -4.38
C GLU A 11 2.03 -7.44 -3.22
N GLU A 12 3.33 -7.61 -2.96
CA GLU A 12 3.84 -8.41 -1.83
C GLU A 12 3.41 -7.81 -0.49
N ARG A 13 3.53 -6.49 -0.33
CA ARG A 13 3.05 -5.80 0.87
C ARG A 13 1.55 -5.97 1.03
N LEU A 14 0.78 -5.86 -0.04
CA LEU A 14 -0.68 -5.99 0.03
C LEU A 14 -1.07 -7.39 0.48
N ALA A 15 -0.46 -8.43 -0.11
CA ALA A 15 -0.69 -9.80 0.30
C ALA A 15 -0.43 -9.98 1.80
N LYS A 16 0.69 -9.43 2.31
CA LYS A 16 1.05 -9.50 3.73
C LYS A 16 0.08 -8.76 4.65
N ARG A 17 -0.40 -7.56 4.26
CA ARG A 17 -1.43 -6.84 5.04
C ARG A 17 -2.72 -7.63 5.13
N LEU A 18 -3.12 -8.24 4.02
CA LEU A 18 -4.34 -9.04 3.95
C LEU A 18 -4.29 -10.35 4.76
N GLU A 19 -3.15 -10.73 5.32
CA GLU A 19 -3.06 -11.82 6.30
C GLU A 19 -3.57 -11.41 7.69
N ALA A 20 -3.57 -10.11 8.01
CA ALA A 20 -3.90 -9.57 9.33
C ALA A 20 -5.16 -8.69 9.36
N GLU A 21 -5.49 -8.02 8.26
CA GLU A 21 -6.65 -7.13 8.13
C GLU A 21 -7.35 -7.33 6.79
N THR A 22 -8.64 -7.01 6.72
CA THR A 22 -9.38 -7.04 5.45
C THR A 22 -9.04 -5.83 4.59
N PHE A 23 -9.31 -5.91 3.27
CA PHE A 23 -9.12 -4.77 2.38
C PHE A 23 -10.00 -3.57 2.78
N ASP A 24 -11.20 -3.82 3.29
CA ASP A 24 -12.12 -2.78 3.74
C ASP A 24 -11.59 -2.04 4.99
N GLU A 25 -10.99 -2.77 5.94
CA GLU A 25 -10.32 -2.19 7.11
C GLU A 25 -9.08 -1.38 6.71
N LEU A 26 -8.22 -1.97 5.87
CA LEU A 26 -7.00 -1.34 5.35
C LEU A 26 -7.31 -0.01 4.65
N THR A 27 -8.37 0.01 3.85
CA THR A 27 -8.74 1.16 3.01
C THR A 27 -9.84 2.03 3.61
N VAL A 28 -10.37 1.69 4.78
CA VAL A 28 -11.53 2.37 5.39
C VAL A 28 -12.67 2.55 4.39
N GLY A 29 -13.28 1.45 3.96
CA GLY A 29 -14.43 1.49 3.04
C GLY A 29 -14.06 1.61 1.57
N GLY A 30 -12.90 1.09 1.14
CA GLY A 30 -12.45 1.19 -0.25
C GLY A 30 -11.87 2.57 -0.61
N SER A 31 -11.39 3.37 0.34
CA SER A 31 -10.79 4.67 0.03
C SER A 31 -9.41 4.50 -0.61
N LYS A 32 -9.28 4.96 -1.85
CA LYS A 32 -8.00 4.98 -2.56
C LYS A 32 -6.93 5.81 -1.85
N MET A 33 -7.30 6.95 -1.27
CA MET A 33 -6.36 7.76 -0.49
C MET A 33 -5.80 6.99 0.71
N ARG A 34 -6.65 6.21 1.39
CA ARG A 34 -6.21 5.35 2.50
C ARG A 34 -5.33 4.22 2.02
N PHE A 35 -5.64 3.62 0.88
CA PHE A 35 -4.77 2.63 0.25
C PHE A 35 -3.38 3.21 -0.05
N ASP A 36 -3.33 4.37 -0.70
CA ASP A 36 -2.06 5.02 -1.07
C ASP A 36 -1.23 5.31 0.21
N MET A 37 -1.86 5.78 1.29
CA MET A 37 -1.23 5.99 2.61
C MET A 37 -0.85 4.72 3.36
N ALA A 38 -1.55 3.59 3.20
CA ALA A 38 -1.20 2.37 3.90
C ALA A 38 -0.08 1.61 3.17
N MET A 39 -0.04 1.74 1.84
CA MET A 39 0.71 0.85 0.97
C MET A 39 1.91 1.51 0.29
N ALA A 40 1.75 2.75 -0.19
CA ALA A 40 2.72 3.41 -1.06
C ALA A 40 3.49 4.54 -0.38
N ILE A 41 2.81 5.41 0.38
CA ILE A 41 3.36 6.58 1.05
C ILE A 41 3.06 6.57 2.55
N ASN A 42 3.74 7.40 3.33
CA ASN A 42 3.46 7.68 4.75
C ASN A 42 3.09 6.45 5.59
N GLY A 43 4.14 5.75 6.06
CA GLY A 43 4.03 4.57 6.91
C GLY A 43 2.99 4.77 8.00
N TYR A 44 1.89 4.02 7.88
CA TYR A 44 0.73 4.03 8.75
C TYR A 44 0.53 2.58 9.22
N PRO A 45 0.20 2.29 10.51
CA PRO A 45 -0.51 3.12 11.50
C PRO A 45 0.37 3.84 12.54
N PHE A 46 -0.27 4.77 13.28
CA PHE A 46 0.31 5.44 14.46
C PHE A 46 0.78 4.48 15.55
N GLU A 47 0.23 3.26 15.56
CA GLU A 47 0.68 2.14 16.38
C GLU A 47 0.79 0.91 15.49
N LEU A 48 1.98 0.32 15.44
CA LEU A 48 2.18 -0.95 14.77
C LEU A 48 1.43 -2.05 15.53
N PRO A 49 0.76 -2.99 14.86
CA PRO A 49 0.20 -4.16 15.52
C PRO A 49 1.28 -4.88 16.34
N GLU A 50 0.90 -5.40 17.51
CA GLU A 50 1.83 -6.13 18.37
C GLU A 50 2.47 -7.30 17.61
N GLY A 51 3.80 -7.34 17.57
CA GLY A 51 4.56 -8.36 16.83
C GLY A 51 4.77 -8.06 15.34
N ALA A 52 4.30 -6.92 14.81
CA ALA A 52 4.59 -6.49 13.44
C ALA A 52 6.03 -5.96 13.28
N SER A 53 6.65 -6.20 12.13
CA SER A 53 7.96 -5.64 11.78
C SER A 53 7.82 -4.23 11.20
N GLU A 54 8.60 -3.27 11.68
CA GLU A 54 8.60 -1.88 11.19
C GLU A 54 8.87 -1.77 9.67
N GLU A 55 9.69 -2.67 9.13
CA GLU A 55 10.07 -2.68 7.71
C GLU A 55 8.85 -2.90 6.79
N ASP A 56 7.84 -3.64 7.26
CA ASP A 56 6.61 -3.91 6.50
C ASP A 56 5.72 -2.67 6.35
N TYR A 57 5.98 -1.65 7.17
CA TYR A 57 5.20 -0.41 7.29
C TYR A 57 5.98 0.81 6.79
N THR A 58 7.27 0.65 6.48
CA THR A 58 8.11 1.72 5.92
C THR A 58 7.59 2.12 4.53
N PRO A 59 7.48 3.41 4.17
CA PRO A 59 7.02 3.81 2.83
C PRO A 59 7.79 3.14 1.68
N LEU A 60 7.09 2.69 0.64
CA LEU A 60 7.74 2.21 -0.59
C LEU A 60 8.26 3.37 -1.44
N LEU A 61 7.56 4.50 -1.39
CA LEU A 61 7.89 5.73 -2.10
C LEU A 61 8.21 6.84 -1.11
N THR A 62 9.14 7.69 -1.50
CA THR A 62 9.24 9.02 -0.89
C THR A 62 8.10 9.91 -1.38
N ASP A 63 7.76 10.96 -0.62
CA ASP A 63 6.74 11.93 -1.04
C ASP A 63 7.04 12.52 -2.43
N GLN A 64 8.30 12.81 -2.74
CA GLN A 64 8.70 13.31 -4.05
C GLN A 64 8.43 12.30 -5.18
N GLN A 65 8.64 11.00 -4.93
CA GLN A 65 8.38 9.96 -5.92
C GLN A 65 6.88 9.78 -6.15
N TYR A 66 6.07 9.83 -5.10
CA TYR A 66 4.62 9.79 -5.22
C TYR A 66 4.07 11.00 -5.97
N MET A 67 4.46 12.21 -5.55
CA MET A 67 4.03 13.47 -6.18
C MET A 67 4.48 13.62 -7.64
N SER A 68 5.45 12.82 -8.10
CA SER A 68 5.87 12.83 -9.51
C SER A 68 4.85 12.20 -10.46
N GLY A 69 3.87 11.45 -9.96
CA GLY A 69 2.90 10.70 -10.76
C GLY A 69 3.48 9.51 -11.53
N LYS A 70 4.78 9.20 -11.36
CA LYS A 70 5.47 8.12 -12.09
C LYS A 70 4.80 6.76 -11.88
N PHE A 71 4.24 6.52 -10.69
CA PHE A 71 3.76 5.22 -10.25
C PHE A 71 2.23 5.11 -10.15
N ASP A 72 1.49 6.19 -10.36
CA ASP A 72 0.03 6.25 -10.16
C ASP A 72 -0.70 5.13 -10.88
N GLY A 73 -0.40 4.91 -12.16
CA GLY A 73 -1.03 3.84 -12.94
C GLY A 73 -0.82 2.43 -12.35
N ILE A 74 0.29 2.20 -11.64
CA ILE A 74 0.56 0.92 -10.97
C ILE A 74 -0.23 0.83 -9.66
N ILE A 75 -0.24 1.92 -8.89
CA ILE A 75 -1.01 2.00 -7.65
C ILE A 75 -2.50 1.78 -7.95
N ASP A 76 -3.01 2.43 -9.00
CA ASP A 76 -4.39 2.27 -9.50
C ASP A 76 -4.69 0.84 -9.92
N GLU A 77 -3.79 0.21 -10.68
CA GLU A 77 -3.95 -1.17 -11.11
C GLU A 77 -4.10 -2.13 -9.91
N VAL A 78 -3.19 -2.03 -8.95
CA VAL A 78 -3.19 -2.90 -7.77
C VAL A 78 -4.41 -2.63 -6.89
N PHE A 79 -4.75 -1.37 -6.66
CA PHE A 79 -5.95 -0.98 -5.90
C PHE A 79 -7.23 -1.54 -6.54
N MET A 80 -7.42 -1.35 -7.85
CA MET A 80 -8.63 -1.80 -8.54
C MET A 80 -8.72 -3.33 -8.60
N LYS A 81 -7.59 -4.02 -8.70
CA LYS A 81 -7.53 -5.49 -8.62
C LYS A 81 -7.95 -5.97 -7.23
N ALA A 82 -7.48 -5.32 -6.18
CA ALA A 82 -7.82 -5.66 -4.80
C ALA A 82 -9.30 -5.40 -4.50
N LEU A 83 -9.82 -4.22 -4.89
CA LEU A 83 -11.22 -3.84 -4.72
C LEU A 83 -12.21 -4.77 -5.44
N ARG A 84 -11.81 -5.40 -6.55
CA ARG A 84 -12.66 -6.40 -7.24
C ARG A 84 -12.69 -7.76 -6.55
N ASN A 85 -11.69 -8.04 -5.73
CA ASN A 85 -11.52 -9.32 -5.05
C ASN A 85 -11.88 -9.25 -3.56
N SER A 86 -12.21 -8.06 -3.05
CA SER A 86 -12.62 -7.78 -1.67
C SER A 86 -14.09 -8.07 -1.41
#